data_AF-A0A9X1B5J8-F1
#
_entry.id   AF-A0A9X1B5J8-F1
#
_cell.length_a   1.000
_cell.length_b   1.000
_cell.length_c   1.000
_cell.angle_alpha   90.00
_cell.angle_beta   90.00
_cell.angle_gamma   90.00
#
_symmetry.space_group_name_H-M   'P 1'
#
loop_
_entity.id
_entity.type
_entity.pdbx_description
1 polymer ?
#
loop_
_entity_poly.entity_id
_entity_poly.type
_entity_poly.pdbx_seq_one_letter_code
_entity_poly.pdbx_strand_id
1 'polypeptide(L)'
;MKKAPILIAAFILGSFAVGGVGLVAVTHELTDTKIAENQRAAMMAKLEAIVPEGRMSNDPLQDRIEVSDPSLLGAPVTEVYRVRDKDEPVALILKPVVPDGYAGPINLLVSVLHDGTLGGVRVISHHETPGLGDKIEERKDDWIIEQFNGRSLGEPPLELWQVKRDGGVFDQFTGATITPRSVVNAVKGTLLFVQQQGDALYTKPATGQADGNPAPAPVPAPIPAAAASGETSAQAQPEEASGLQAIQESAQGQGQEKARAEAEPRANAAVEAA
;
A
#
# COMPACT_ATOMS: atom_id res chain seq x y z
N MET A 1 56.56 -16.12 25.25
CA MET A 1 55.09 -15.92 25.07
C MET A 1 54.49 -17.19 24.48
N LYS A 2 53.41 -17.74 25.06
CA LYS A 2 52.79 -18.99 24.58
C LYS A 2 51.90 -18.69 23.36
N LYS A 3 52.46 -18.81 22.14
CA LYS A 3 51.72 -18.53 20.88
C LYS A 3 50.69 -19.62 20.50
N ALA A 4 50.93 -20.88 20.90
CA ALA A 4 50.06 -22.01 20.56
C ALA A 4 48.57 -21.85 20.92
N PRO A 5 48.16 -21.45 22.15
CA PRO A 5 46.73 -21.29 22.48
C PRO A 5 46.05 -20.19 21.65
N ILE A 6 46.77 -19.13 21.27
CA ILE A 6 46.23 -18.04 20.44
C ILE A 6 45.96 -18.55 19.01
N LEU A 7 46.88 -19.35 18.45
CA LEU A 7 46.71 -19.96 17.13
C LEU A 7 45.56 -20.98 17.10
N ILE A 8 45.39 -21.77 18.17
CA ILE A 8 44.27 -22.73 18.28
C ILE A 8 42.92 -21.99 18.35
N ALA A 9 42.81 -20.95 19.17
CA ALA A 9 41.59 -20.14 19.26
C ALA A 9 41.25 -19.46 17.92
N ALA A 10 42.25 -18.89 17.24
CA ALA A 10 42.07 -18.28 15.92
C ALA A 10 41.62 -19.31 14.86
N PHE A 11 42.17 -20.52 14.88
CA PHE A 11 41.79 -21.60 13.95
C PHE A 11 40.36 -22.11 14.21
N ILE A 12 39.96 -22.28 15.47
CA ILE A 12 38.60 -22.68 15.84
C ILE A 12 37.59 -21.61 15.39
N LEU A 13 37.86 -20.34 15.70
CA LEU A 13 36.98 -19.23 15.32
C LEU A 13 36.89 -19.06 13.80
N GLY A 14 38.02 -19.17 13.09
CA GLY A 14 38.05 -19.13 11.63
C GLY A 14 37.29 -20.29 10.98
N SER A 15 37.44 -21.51 11.51
CA SER A 15 36.72 -22.69 11.02
C SER A 15 35.21 -22.56 11.24
N PHE A 16 34.80 -22.05 12.41
CA PHE A 16 33.40 -21.79 12.70
C PHE A 16 32.81 -20.70 11.78
N ALA A 17 33.54 -19.61 11.54
CA ALA A 17 33.11 -18.56 10.63
C ALA A 17 32.97 -19.07 9.18
N VAL A 18 33.94 -19.85 8.67
CA VAL A 18 33.87 -20.46 7.34
C VAL A 18 32.70 -21.45 7.25
N GLY A 19 32.48 -22.29 8.28
CA GLY A 19 31.35 -23.21 8.33
C GLY A 19 29.99 -22.50 8.34
N GLY A 20 29.86 -21.43 9.12
CA GLY A 20 28.64 -20.61 9.17
C GLY A 20 28.35 -19.90 7.85
N VAL A 21 29.35 -19.24 7.25
CA VAL A 21 29.21 -18.59 5.93
C VAL A 21 28.89 -19.60 4.84
N GLY A 22 29.55 -20.76 4.84
CA GLY A 22 29.28 -21.83 3.89
C GLY A 22 27.85 -22.39 3.99
N LEU A 23 27.36 -22.61 5.22
CA LEU A 23 25.98 -23.06 5.45
C LEU A 23 24.96 -22.03 4.98
N VAL A 24 25.18 -20.73 5.24
CA VAL A 24 24.32 -19.65 4.76
C VAL A 24 24.34 -19.57 3.23
N ALA A 25 25.51 -19.66 2.60
CA ALA A 25 25.65 -19.60 1.13
C ALA A 25 24.90 -20.77 0.45
N VAL A 26 25.09 -22.01 0.93
CA VAL A 26 24.37 -23.18 0.40
C VAL A 26 22.86 -23.05 0.63
N THR A 27 22.43 -22.53 1.79
CA THR A 27 21.01 -22.31 2.06
C THR A 27 20.41 -21.25 1.13
N HIS A 28 21.13 -20.16 0.86
CA HIS A 28 20.74 -19.10 -0.07
C HIS A 28 20.55 -19.67 -1.48
N GLU A 29 21.59 -20.31 -2.03
CA GLU A 29 21.59 -20.84 -3.41
C GLU A 29 20.51 -21.92 -3.64
N LEU A 30 20.19 -22.72 -2.61
CA LEU A 30 19.06 -23.66 -2.65
C LEU A 30 17.67 -22.99 -2.55
N THR A 31 17.58 -21.80 -1.95
CA THR A 31 16.30 -21.12 -1.65
C THR A 31 15.96 -20.03 -2.66
N ASP A 32 16.95 -19.46 -3.37
CA ASP A 32 16.79 -18.37 -4.35
C ASP A 32 15.74 -18.69 -5.42
N THR A 33 15.78 -19.91 -5.97
CA THR A 33 14.81 -20.39 -6.96
C THR A 33 13.39 -20.38 -6.41
N LYS A 34 13.20 -20.86 -5.17
CA LYS A 34 11.89 -20.90 -4.50
C LYS A 34 11.38 -19.50 -4.15
N ILE A 35 12.27 -18.58 -3.78
CA ILE A 35 11.94 -17.16 -3.55
C ILE A 35 11.46 -16.52 -4.86
N ALA A 36 12.20 -16.69 -5.95
CA ALA A 36 11.84 -16.15 -7.26
C ALA A 36 10.50 -16.71 -7.79
N GLU A 37 10.26 -18.02 -7.64
CA GLU A 37 8.98 -18.66 -7.98
C GLU A 37 7.82 -18.07 -7.16
N ASN A 38 7.98 -17.97 -5.83
CA ASN A 38 6.95 -17.43 -4.94
C ASN A 38 6.66 -15.95 -5.24
N GLN A 39 7.69 -15.14 -5.54
CA GLN A 39 7.55 -13.74 -5.93
C GLN A 39 6.82 -13.61 -7.28
N ARG A 40 7.17 -14.43 -8.28
CA ARG A 40 6.51 -14.46 -9.59
C ARG A 40 5.05 -14.86 -9.45
N ALA A 41 4.73 -15.89 -8.66
CA ALA A 41 3.35 -16.30 -8.39
C ALA A 41 2.54 -15.19 -7.68
N ALA A 42 3.12 -14.54 -6.66
CA ALA A 42 2.49 -13.44 -5.95
C ALA A 42 2.28 -12.19 -6.83
N MET A 43 3.17 -11.95 -7.80
CA MET A 43 3.00 -10.88 -8.78
C MET A 43 1.90 -11.22 -9.80
N MET A 44 1.89 -12.44 -10.35
CA MET A 44 0.83 -12.90 -11.27
C MET A 44 -0.56 -12.78 -10.65
N ALA A 45 -0.74 -13.25 -9.41
CA ALA A 45 -2.01 -13.14 -8.68
C ALA A 45 -2.50 -11.68 -8.53
N LYS A 46 -1.57 -10.72 -8.37
CA LYS A 46 -1.90 -9.28 -8.33
C LYS A 46 -2.31 -8.72 -9.70
N LEU A 47 -1.77 -9.24 -10.79
CA LEU A 47 -2.16 -8.86 -12.15
C LEU A 47 -3.54 -9.44 -12.51
N GLU A 48 -3.77 -10.71 -12.16
CA GLU A 48 -5.05 -11.40 -12.37
C GLU A 48 -6.21 -10.71 -11.62
N ALA A 49 -5.97 -10.24 -10.39
CA ALA A 49 -6.99 -9.55 -9.58
C ALA A 49 -7.46 -8.17 -10.12
N ILE A 50 -6.85 -7.66 -11.18
CA ILE A 50 -7.19 -6.37 -11.83
C ILE A 50 -7.43 -6.49 -13.34
N VAL A 51 -7.63 -7.72 -13.83
CA VAL A 51 -7.93 -8.04 -15.22
C VAL A 51 -9.24 -8.83 -15.29
N PRO A 52 -10.11 -8.61 -16.29
CA PRO A 52 -11.32 -9.42 -16.46
C PRO A 52 -10.99 -10.93 -16.58
N GLU A 53 -11.69 -11.76 -15.80
CA GLU A 53 -11.45 -13.20 -15.72
C GLU A 53 -11.43 -13.87 -17.11
N GLY A 54 -10.47 -14.77 -17.31
CA GLY A 54 -10.34 -15.53 -18.56
C GLY A 54 -9.84 -14.74 -19.78
N ARG A 55 -9.54 -13.44 -19.65
CA ARG A 55 -9.03 -12.59 -20.75
C ARG A 55 -7.51 -12.36 -20.73
N MET A 56 -6.76 -13.32 -20.18
CA MET A 56 -5.30 -13.30 -20.17
C MET A 56 -4.77 -14.64 -20.68
N SER A 57 -4.20 -14.64 -21.89
CA SER A 57 -3.60 -15.81 -22.53
C SER A 57 -2.08 -15.72 -22.66
N ASN A 58 -1.51 -14.52 -22.59
CA ASN A 58 -0.07 -14.30 -22.57
C ASN A 58 0.48 -14.31 -21.14
N ASP A 59 1.81 -14.26 -21.00
CA ASP A 59 2.49 -13.98 -19.73
C ASP A 59 2.86 -12.48 -19.69
N PRO A 60 2.13 -11.62 -18.96
CA PRO A 60 2.41 -10.19 -18.94
C PRO A 60 3.77 -9.85 -18.31
N LEU A 61 4.34 -10.73 -17.46
CA LEU A 61 5.66 -10.53 -16.87
C LEU A 61 6.79 -10.74 -17.89
N GLN A 62 6.51 -11.34 -19.04
CA GLN A 62 7.41 -11.41 -20.20
C GLN A 62 7.05 -10.37 -21.26
N ASP A 63 5.75 -10.08 -21.46
CA ASP A 63 5.28 -9.03 -22.36
C ASP A 63 5.20 -7.65 -21.68
N ARG A 64 6.34 -7.15 -21.22
CA ARG A 64 6.47 -5.83 -20.58
C ARG A 64 7.23 -4.82 -21.43
N ILE A 65 6.97 -3.53 -21.20
CA ILE A 65 7.74 -2.41 -21.75
C ILE A 65 8.07 -1.40 -20.65
N GLU A 66 9.03 -0.53 -20.94
CA GLU A 66 9.33 0.65 -20.13
C GLU A 66 8.83 1.92 -20.82
N VAL A 67 8.27 2.84 -20.04
CA VAL A 67 7.84 4.17 -20.50
C VAL A 67 8.33 5.25 -19.54
N SER A 68 8.37 6.50 -20.01
CA SER A 68 8.79 7.65 -19.22
C SER A 68 7.81 8.80 -19.43
N ASP A 69 7.05 9.11 -18.38
CA ASP A 69 6.36 10.39 -18.21
C ASP A 69 6.31 10.70 -16.71
N PRO A 70 7.34 11.40 -16.16
CA PRO A 70 7.37 11.71 -14.74
C PRO A 70 6.25 12.64 -14.28
N SER A 71 5.59 13.36 -15.21
CA SER A 71 4.52 14.30 -14.91
C SER A 71 3.16 13.62 -14.71
N LEU A 72 2.91 12.52 -15.42
CA LEU A 72 1.67 11.74 -15.33
C LEU A 72 1.80 10.46 -14.51
N LEU A 73 3.00 9.85 -14.46
CA LEU A 73 3.27 8.56 -13.81
C LEU A 73 4.12 8.67 -12.54
N GLY A 74 4.64 9.87 -12.23
CA GLY A 74 5.38 10.18 -10.99
C GLY A 74 6.73 9.50 -10.83
N ALA A 75 7.25 8.82 -11.87
CA ALA A 75 8.54 8.14 -11.87
C ALA A 75 9.35 8.45 -13.15
N PRO A 76 10.70 8.46 -13.10
CA PRO A 76 11.55 8.60 -14.29
C PRO A 76 11.32 7.50 -15.35
N VAL A 77 11.05 6.28 -14.88
CA VAL A 77 10.73 5.10 -15.68
C VAL A 77 9.60 4.35 -14.99
N THR A 78 8.62 3.90 -15.77
CA THR A 78 7.48 3.09 -15.32
C THR A 78 7.42 1.82 -16.14
N GLU A 79 7.35 0.66 -15.47
CA GLU A 79 7.03 -0.61 -16.11
C GLU A 79 5.55 -0.66 -16.51
N VAL A 80 5.28 -1.19 -17.70
CA VAL A 80 3.93 -1.50 -18.20
C VAL A 80 3.91 -2.96 -18.64
N TYR A 81 3.08 -3.76 -17.98
CA TYR A 81 2.78 -5.14 -18.40
C TYR A 81 1.61 -5.13 -19.37
N ARG A 82 1.70 -5.88 -20.45
CA ARG A 82 0.68 -5.94 -21.50
C ARG A 82 -0.10 -7.24 -21.38
N VAL A 83 -1.42 -7.12 -21.32
CA VAL A 83 -2.34 -8.24 -21.18
C VAL A 83 -3.02 -8.46 -22.54
N ARG A 84 -3.00 -9.71 -23.02
CA ARG A 84 -3.58 -10.11 -24.29
C ARG A 84 -4.42 -11.36 -24.14
N ASP A 85 -5.49 -11.46 -24.92
CA ASP A 85 -6.23 -12.70 -25.17
C ASP A 85 -6.11 -13.05 -26.66
N LYS A 86 -5.46 -14.17 -26.98
CA LYS A 86 -5.20 -14.63 -28.36
C LYS A 86 -4.53 -13.54 -29.22
N ASP A 87 -3.48 -12.93 -28.66
CA ASP A 87 -2.71 -11.80 -29.19
C ASP A 87 -3.45 -10.44 -29.29
N GLU A 88 -4.78 -10.41 -29.11
CA GLU A 88 -5.56 -9.16 -29.07
C GLU A 88 -5.28 -8.36 -27.77
N PRO A 89 -5.11 -7.03 -27.86
CA PRO A 89 -5.04 -6.15 -26.69
C PRO A 89 -6.23 -6.29 -25.74
N VAL A 90 -5.97 -6.50 -24.45
CA VAL A 90 -7.02 -6.54 -23.41
C VAL A 90 -6.81 -5.44 -22.37
N ALA A 91 -5.60 -5.30 -21.83
CA ALA A 91 -5.30 -4.29 -20.82
C ALA A 91 -3.81 -3.91 -20.79
N LEU A 92 -3.53 -2.75 -20.23
CA LEU A 92 -2.20 -2.28 -19.82
C LEU A 92 -2.19 -2.14 -18.32
N ILE A 93 -1.21 -2.76 -17.67
CA ILE A 93 -1.02 -2.66 -16.22
C ILE A 93 0.24 -1.85 -15.97
N LEU A 94 0.07 -0.62 -15.50
CA LEU A 94 1.15 0.32 -15.22
C LEU A 94 1.53 0.28 -13.73
N LYS A 95 2.80 0.56 -13.44
CA LYS A 95 3.31 0.77 -12.07
C LYS A 95 3.66 2.25 -11.80
N PRO A 96 2.67 3.16 -11.76
CA PRO A 96 2.93 4.56 -11.44
C PRO A 96 3.30 4.72 -9.97
N VAL A 97 4.04 5.78 -9.67
CA VAL A 97 4.43 6.17 -8.32
C VAL A 97 3.70 7.45 -7.95
N VAL A 98 3.17 7.51 -6.73
CA VAL A 98 2.73 8.75 -6.11
C VAL A 98 3.92 9.28 -5.31
N PRO A 99 4.66 10.30 -5.78
CA PRO A 99 5.81 10.82 -5.04
C PRO A 99 5.37 11.51 -3.74
N ASP A 100 4.24 12.24 -3.80
CA ASP A 100 3.73 13.11 -2.73
C ASP A 100 2.68 12.41 -1.84
N GLY A 101 2.95 11.17 -1.41
CA GLY A 101 2.21 10.53 -0.32
C GLY A 101 2.55 11.17 1.04
N TYR A 102 1.64 11.08 2.02
CA TYR A 102 1.75 11.86 3.26
C TYR A 102 3.00 11.53 4.10
N ALA A 103 3.39 10.26 4.15
CA ALA A 103 4.54 9.76 4.88
C ALA A 103 5.62 9.16 3.94
N GLY A 104 5.53 9.41 2.64
CA GLY A 104 6.47 8.92 1.63
C GLY A 104 5.78 8.37 0.37
N PRO A 105 6.54 7.86 -0.60
CA PRO A 105 6.00 7.47 -1.89
C PRO A 105 5.09 6.24 -1.80
N ILE A 106 3.99 6.28 -2.57
CA ILE A 106 3.03 5.17 -2.71
C ILE A 106 3.26 4.53 -4.09
N ASN A 107 3.52 3.23 -4.13
CA ASN A 107 3.69 2.49 -5.37
C ASN A 107 2.37 1.83 -5.72
N LEU A 108 1.82 2.12 -6.90
CA LEU A 108 0.54 1.61 -7.35
C LEU A 108 0.71 0.56 -8.45
N LEU A 109 -0.35 -0.19 -8.68
CA LEU A 109 -0.58 -1.05 -9.83
C LEU A 109 -1.94 -0.64 -10.41
N VAL A 110 -1.97 -0.14 -11.65
CA VAL A 110 -3.17 0.43 -12.28
C VAL A 110 -3.41 -0.30 -13.59
N SER A 111 -4.53 -1.01 -13.67
CA SER A 111 -4.99 -1.70 -14.88
C SER A 111 -5.95 -0.81 -15.66
N VAL A 112 -5.60 -0.51 -16.91
CA VAL A 112 -6.44 0.20 -17.88
C VAL A 112 -6.79 -0.77 -19.00
N LEU A 113 -8.08 -1.05 -19.18
CA LEU A 113 -8.58 -1.91 -20.25
C LEU A 113 -8.42 -1.22 -21.62
N HIS A 114 -8.50 -1.99 -22.71
CA HIS A 114 -8.34 -1.45 -24.07
C HIS A 114 -9.38 -0.37 -24.44
N ASP A 115 -10.56 -0.39 -23.82
CA ASP A 115 -11.59 0.65 -23.96
C ASP A 115 -11.33 1.94 -23.14
N GLY A 116 -10.25 1.99 -22.35
CA GLY A 116 -9.90 3.12 -21.49
C GLY A 116 -10.57 3.14 -20.11
N THR A 117 -11.32 2.09 -19.74
CA THR A 117 -11.86 1.92 -18.38
C THR A 117 -10.82 1.32 -17.43
N LEU A 118 -10.98 1.54 -16.12
CA LEU A 118 -10.15 0.93 -15.09
C LEU A 118 -10.58 -0.51 -14.81
N GLY A 119 -9.71 -1.46 -15.14
CA GLY A 119 -9.83 -2.86 -14.72
C GLY A 119 -9.57 -3.05 -13.21
N GLY A 120 -8.82 -2.15 -12.60
CA GLY A 120 -8.64 -2.07 -11.16
C GLY A 120 -7.38 -1.31 -10.73
N VAL A 121 -7.35 -0.91 -9.46
CA VAL A 121 -6.20 -0.26 -8.83
C VAL A 121 -5.79 -1.06 -7.59
N ARG A 122 -4.49 -1.21 -7.34
CA ARG A 122 -3.92 -1.81 -6.11
C ARG A 122 -2.72 -1.04 -5.61
N VAL A 123 -2.48 -1.09 -4.31
CA VAL A 123 -1.24 -0.57 -3.69
C VAL A 123 -0.23 -1.72 -3.59
N ILE A 124 0.99 -1.47 -4.07
CA ILE A 124 2.13 -2.39 -3.95
C ILE A 124 2.85 -2.16 -2.62
N SER A 125 3.09 -0.90 -2.26
CA SER A 125 3.75 -0.50 -1.01
C SER A 125 3.54 0.99 -0.71
N HIS A 126 3.44 1.35 0.57
CA HIS A 126 3.35 2.74 1.06
C HIS A 126 3.97 2.88 2.46
N HIS A 127 4.06 4.11 2.97
CA HIS A 127 4.51 4.41 4.34
C HIS A 127 3.46 5.16 5.19
N GLU A 128 2.27 5.41 4.63
CA GLU A 128 1.16 6.13 5.28
C GLU A 128 0.80 5.63 6.69
N THR A 129 0.37 6.57 7.54
CA THR A 129 0.07 6.34 8.96
C THR A 129 -1.00 5.26 9.17
N PRO A 130 -0.71 4.20 9.95
CA PRO A 130 -1.68 3.16 10.30
C PRO A 130 -2.95 3.71 10.97
N GLY A 131 -4.11 3.22 10.56
CA GLY A 131 -5.43 3.65 11.03
C GLY A 131 -5.92 4.99 10.47
N LEU A 132 -5.14 5.67 9.61
CA LEU A 132 -5.50 6.99 9.06
C LEU A 132 -5.37 7.05 7.54
N GLY A 133 -4.22 6.66 6.98
CA GLY A 133 -3.94 6.67 5.54
C GLY A 133 -3.76 5.28 4.91
N ASP A 134 -3.58 4.24 5.72
CA ASP A 134 -3.41 2.84 5.29
C ASP A 134 -4.69 2.18 4.72
N LYS A 135 -5.83 2.89 4.76
CA LYS A 135 -7.10 2.53 4.09
C LYS A 135 -7.01 2.43 2.56
N ILE A 136 -5.87 2.78 1.97
CA ILE A 136 -5.58 2.49 0.56
C ILE A 136 -5.21 1.02 0.33
N GLU A 137 -4.87 0.25 1.38
CA GLU A 137 -4.70 -1.20 1.27
C GLU A 137 -6.07 -1.91 1.23
N GLU A 138 -6.32 -2.66 0.15
CA GLU A 138 -7.45 -3.61 0.01
C GLU A 138 -7.62 -4.57 1.22
N ARG A 139 -6.52 -4.89 1.93
CA ARG A 139 -6.55 -5.74 3.14
C ARG A 139 -7.10 -5.03 4.39
N LYS A 140 -7.40 -3.73 4.30
CA LYS A 140 -7.80 -2.85 5.41
C LYS A 140 -9.17 -2.25 5.18
N ASP A 141 -9.45 -1.82 3.96
CA ASP A 141 -10.64 -1.05 3.59
C ASP A 141 -10.88 -1.20 2.06
N ASP A 142 -12.13 -1.33 1.64
CA ASP A 142 -12.49 -1.51 0.23
C ASP A 142 -12.45 -0.21 -0.58
N TRP A 143 -12.11 0.93 0.05
CA TRP A 143 -12.03 2.25 -0.57
C TRP A 143 -11.33 2.26 -1.95
N ILE A 144 -10.19 1.58 -2.11
CA ILE A 144 -9.47 1.60 -3.40
C ILE A 144 -10.19 0.82 -4.52
N ILE A 145 -11.09 -0.10 -4.16
CA ILE A 145 -11.93 -0.85 -5.09
C ILE A 145 -13.16 -0.01 -5.42
N GLU A 146 -13.92 0.41 -4.40
CA GLU A 146 -15.16 1.18 -4.54
C GLU A 146 -14.95 2.51 -5.28
N GLN A 147 -13.81 3.16 -5.06
CA GLN A 147 -13.55 4.48 -5.61
C GLN A 147 -13.00 4.46 -7.04
N PHE A 148 -12.53 3.32 -7.57
CA PHE A 148 -11.85 3.29 -8.89
C PHE A 148 -12.37 2.26 -9.89
N ASN A 149 -12.90 1.11 -9.46
CA ASN A 149 -13.31 0.05 -10.40
C ASN A 149 -14.35 0.54 -11.42
N GLY A 150 -14.12 0.24 -12.71
CA GLY A 150 -15.03 0.58 -13.80
C GLY A 150 -15.07 2.07 -14.20
N ARG A 151 -14.32 2.96 -13.54
CA ARG A 151 -14.26 4.38 -13.92
C ARG A 151 -13.40 4.61 -15.17
N SER A 152 -13.63 5.73 -15.84
CA SER A 152 -12.85 6.21 -16.98
C SER A 152 -12.71 7.73 -16.95
N LEU A 153 -11.94 8.33 -17.88
CA LEU A 153 -11.80 9.79 -17.98
C LEU A 153 -13.11 10.52 -18.39
N GLY A 154 -14.10 9.79 -18.92
CA GLY A 154 -15.44 10.31 -19.18
C GLY A 154 -16.41 10.08 -18.02
N GLU A 155 -16.17 9.07 -17.18
CA GLU A 155 -17.06 8.64 -16.10
C GLU A 155 -16.27 8.42 -14.80
N PRO A 156 -16.11 9.46 -13.95
CA PRO A 156 -16.68 10.80 -14.06
C PRO A 156 -15.90 11.72 -15.02
N PRO A 157 -16.49 12.87 -15.44
CA PRO A 157 -15.78 13.93 -16.15
C PRO A 157 -14.47 14.36 -15.47
N LEU A 158 -13.49 14.76 -16.28
CA LEU A 158 -12.10 15.00 -15.87
C LEU A 158 -11.95 16.02 -14.72
N GLU A 159 -12.85 16.98 -14.62
CA GLU A 159 -12.90 18.02 -13.58
C GLU A 159 -13.26 17.44 -12.20
N LEU A 160 -14.04 16.37 -12.19
CA LEU A 160 -14.52 15.67 -10.99
C LEU A 160 -13.57 14.58 -10.48
N TRP A 161 -12.44 14.35 -11.18
CA TRP A 161 -11.32 13.51 -10.72
C TRP A 161 -10.51 14.20 -9.61
N GLN A 162 -11.18 14.44 -8.49
CA GLN A 162 -10.68 15.05 -7.26
C GLN A 162 -11.44 14.46 -6.07
N VAL A 163 -10.95 14.64 -4.84
CA VAL A 163 -11.73 14.25 -3.65
C VAL A 163 -12.93 15.19 -3.45
N LYS A 164 -13.99 14.73 -2.78
CA LYS A 164 -15.22 15.50 -2.51
C LYS A 164 -14.95 16.81 -1.79
N ARG A 165 -13.94 16.85 -0.91
CA ARG A 165 -13.47 18.09 -0.26
C ARG A 165 -12.99 19.16 -1.23
N ASP A 166 -12.48 18.75 -2.39
CA ASP A 166 -11.93 19.63 -3.43
C ASP A 166 -12.91 19.80 -4.62
N GLY A 167 -14.15 19.33 -4.47
CA GLY A 167 -15.22 19.48 -5.47
C GLY A 167 -15.38 18.32 -6.45
N GLY A 168 -14.64 17.21 -6.30
CA GLY A 168 -14.81 16.01 -7.11
C GLY A 168 -15.74 14.96 -6.50
N VAL A 169 -15.67 13.72 -6.97
CA VAL A 169 -16.56 12.62 -6.54
C VAL A 169 -15.91 11.59 -5.61
N PHE A 170 -14.60 11.65 -5.39
CA PHE A 170 -13.86 10.61 -4.67
C PHE A 170 -13.87 10.86 -3.16
N ASP A 171 -14.13 9.84 -2.33
CA ASP A 171 -14.15 10.01 -0.87
C ASP A 171 -12.74 10.25 -0.30
N GLN A 172 -12.64 11.12 0.70
CA GLN A 172 -11.42 11.32 1.49
C GLN A 172 -11.53 10.68 2.88
N PHE A 173 -10.41 10.27 3.46
CA PHE A 173 -10.40 9.79 4.85
C PHE A 173 -10.55 10.94 5.84
N THR A 174 -11.31 10.71 6.90
CA THR A 174 -11.42 11.62 8.05
C THR A 174 -10.05 11.83 8.67
N GLY A 175 -9.54 13.08 8.66
CA GLY A 175 -8.22 13.42 9.17
C GLY A 175 -7.04 13.21 8.19
N ALA A 176 -7.21 12.45 7.10
CA ALA A 176 -6.17 12.22 6.10
C ALA A 176 -6.70 12.46 4.67
N THR A 177 -6.71 13.72 4.24
CA THR A 177 -7.09 14.10 2.86
C THR A 177 -5.92 14.03 1.86
N ILE A 178 -4.66 14.07 2.32
CA ILE A 178 -3.48 14.10 1.43
C ILE A 178 -3.34 12.78 0.66
N THR A 179 -3.34 11.64 1.36
CA THR A 179 -3.27 10.30 0.77
C THR A 179 -4.29 10.06 -0.36
N PRO A 180 -5.63 10.15 -0.14
CA PRO A 180 -6.61 9.86 -1.17
C PRO A 180 -6.52 10.84 -2.35
N ARG A 181 -6.25 12.13 -2.10
CA ARG A 181 -6.04 13.13 -3.16
C ARG A 181 -4.88 12.74 -4.08
N SER A 182 -3.73 12.39 -3.51
CA SER A 182 -2.54 12.05 -4.28
C SER A 182 -2.74 10.74 -5.08
N VAL A 183 -3.44 9.75 -4.52
CA VAL A 183 -3.82 8.52 -5.26
C VAL A 183 -4.79 8.82 -6.42
N VAL A 184 -5.84 9.62 -6.21
CA VAL A 184 -6.78 10.03 -7.27
C VAL A 184 -6.06 10.73 -8.42
N ASN A 185 -5.12 11.64 -8.11
CA ASN A 185 -4.33 12.34 -9.10
C ASN A 185 -3.42 11.39 -9.90
N ALA A 186 -2.79 10.41 -9.27
CA ALA A 186 -1.91 9.44 -9.95
C ALA A 186 -2.70 8.47 -10.85
N VAL A 187 -3.87 8.02 -10.44
CA VAL A 187 -4.75 7.18 -11.28
C VAL A 187 -5.27 7.99 -12.48
N LYS A 188 -5.69 9.24 -12.26
CA LYS A 188 -6.05 10.20 -13.33
C LYS A 188 -4.90 10.40 -14.33
N GLY A 189 -3.68 10.64 -13.82
CA GLY A 189 -2.47 10.80 -14.64
C GLY A 189 -2.17 9.56 -15.48
N THR A 190 -2.31 8.37 -14.89
CA THR A 190 -2.12 7.09 -15.58
C THR A 190 -3.12 6.90 -16.73
N LEU A 191 -4.40 7.18 -16.49
CA LEU A 191 -5.42 7.14 -17.54
C LEU A 191 -5.15 8.15 -18.67
N LEU A 192 -4.74 9.38 -18.32
CA LEU A 192 -4.36 10.41 -19.30
C LEU A 192 -3.16 9.96 -20.14
N PHE A 193 -2.15 9.35 -19.52
CA PHE A 193 -0.99 8.81 -20.22
C PHE A 193 -1.37 7.70 -21.20
N VAL A 194 -2.21 6.74 -20.78
CA VAL A 194 -2.69 5.66 -21.66
C VAL A 194 -3.52 6.23 -22.81
N GLN A 195 -4.40 7.20 -22.55
CA GLN A 195 -5.17 7.89 -23.60
C GLN A 195 -4.28 8.63 -24.61
N GLN A 196 -3.19 9.26 -24.16
CA GLN A 196 -2.26 10.00 -25.02
C GLN A 196 -1.39 9.09 -25.90
N GLN A 197 -0.99 7.92 -25.39
CA GLN A 197 -0.14 6.97 -26.12
C GLN A 197 -0.95 5.97 -26.98
N GLY A 198 -2.16 5.60 -26.53
CA GLY A 198 -3.06 4.67 -27.21
C GLY A 198 -2.40 3.33 -27.57
N ASP A 199 -2.74 2.81 -28.75
CA ASP A 199 -2.28 1.52 -29.25
C ASP A 199 -0.76 1.40 -29.41
N ALA A 200 -0.02 2.52 -29.44
CA ALA A 200 1.45 2.50 -29.52
C ALA A 200 2.11 1.76 -28.35
N LEU A 201 1.43 1.66 -27.19
CA LEU A 201 1.92 0.87 -26.06
C LEU A 201 1.90 -0.63 -26.36
N TYR A 202 0.93 -1.13 -27.13
CA TYR A 202 0.83 -2.55 -27.49
C TYR A 202 1.81 -2.99 -28.60
N THR A 203 2.36 -2.05 -29.38
CA THR A 203 3.26 -2.33 -30.51
C THR A 203 4.75 -2.11 -30.24
N LYS A 204 5.12 -1.49 -29.11
CA LYS A 204 6.54 -1.32 -28.72
C LYS A 204 7.25 -2.68 -28.55
N PRO A 205 8.55 -2.81 -28.87
CA PRO A 205 9.31 -4.02 -28.57
C PRO A 205 9.37 -4.26 -27.05
N ALA A 206 9.31 -5.53 -26.62
CA ALA A 206 9.26 -5.88 -25.20
C ALA A 206 10.63 -5.69 -24.51
N THR A 207 10.64 -5.01 -23.36
CA THR A 207 11.84 -4.84 -22.50
C THR A 207 12.11 -6.13 -21.72
N GLY A 208 12.82 -7.06 -22.38
CA GLY A 208 13.10 -8.39 -21.86
C GLY A 208 13.33 -9.45 -22.95
N GLN A 209 13.05 -9.13 -24.21
CA GLN A 209 13.34 -10.02 -25.34
C GLN A 209 14.80 -9.90 -25.83
N ALA A 210 15.72 -9.83 -24.87
CA ALA A 210 17.16 -9.94 -25.05
C ALA A 210 17.77 -10.54 -23.76
N ASP A 211 18.65 -11.53 -23.94
CA ASP A 211 19.64 -11.99 -22.96
C ASP A 211 19.16 -12.60 -21.63
N GLY A 212 18.18 -13.52 -21.68
CA GLY A 212 18.17 -14.78 -20.88
C GLY A 212 18.30 -14.73 -19.34
N ASN A 213 18.26 -13.55 -18.73
CA ASN A 213 18.53 -13.32 -17.32
C ASN A 213 17.31 -12.57 -16.73
N PRO A 214 16.58 -13.15 -15.76
CA PRO A 214 15.46 -12.45 -15.16
C PRO A 214 15.98 -11.16 -14.51
N ALA A 215 15.31 -10.03 -14.79
CA ALA A 215 15.59 -8.80 -14.06
C ALA A 215 15.43 -9.07 -12.55
N PRO A 216 16.32 -8.54 -11.69
CA PRO A 216 16.28 -8.83 -10.26
C PRO A 216 14.91 -8.46 -9.71
N ALA A 217 14.23 -9.46 -9.15
CA ALA A 217 12.94 -9.25 -8.52
C ALA A 217 13.07 -8.17 -7.43
N PRO A 218 12.04 -7.31 -7.24
CA PRO A 218 12.08 -6.30 -6.20
C PRO A 218 12.31 -6.97 -4.85
N VAL A 219 13.46 -6.65 -4.23
CA VAL A 219 13.88 -7.24 -2.96
C VAL A 219 12.78 -6.96 -1.92
N PRO A 220 12.12 -7.98 -1.35
CA PRO A 220 11.12 -7.75 -0.33
C PRO A 220 11.79 -7.16 0.90
N ALA A 221 11.14 -6.18 1.53
CA ALA A 221 11.54 -5.71 2.85
C ALA A 221 11.62 -6.91 3.81
N PRO A 222 12.60 -6.94 4.74
CA PRO A 222 12.83 -8.11 5.57
C PRO A 222 11.58 -8.47 6.37
N ILE A 223 11.16 -9.73 6.24
CA ILE A 223 10.06 -10.29 7.05
C ILE A 223 10.48 -10.15 8.52
N PRO A 224 9.69 -9.47 9.38
CA PRO A 224 10.01 -9.40 10.79
C PRO A 224 10.00 -10.82 11.36
N ALA A 225 11.13 -11.23 11.94
CA ALA A 225 11.31 -12.58 12.43
C ALA A 225 10.23 -12.93 13.47
N ALA A 226 9.44 -13.96 13.19
CA ALA A 226 8.49 -14.49 14.14
C ALA A 226 9.25 -15.03 15.36
N ALA A 227 9.15 -14.34 16.49
CA ALA A 227 9.76 -14.77 17.74
C ALA A 227 9.03 -16.02 18.26
N ALA A 228 9.64 -17.18 18.05
CA ALA A 228 9.23 -18.45 18.62
C ALA A 228 10.37 -19.05 19.46
N SER A 229 10.00 -19.65 20.60
CA SER A 229 10.84 -20.15 21.73
C SER A 229 10.90 -19.16 22.90
N GLY A 230 10.49 -19.53 24.11
CA GLY A 230 9.91 -20.80 24.54
C GLY A 230 9.41 -20.74 25.99
N GLU A 231 8.64 -21.75 26.39
CA GLU A 231 8.06 -21.84 27.73
C GLU A 231 9.12 -22.01 28.83
N THR A 232 8.89 -21.44 30.00
CA THR A 232 9.45 -21.93 31.27
C THR A 232 8.43 -21.69 32.37
N SER A 233 7.96 -22.77 32.96
CA SER A 233 7.00 -22.76 34.06
C SER A 233 7.65 -22.34 35.37
N ALA A 234 7.01 -21.46 36.13
CA ALA A 234 7.23 -21.29 37.57
C ALA A 234 5.88 -21.01 38.26
N GLN A 235 5.58 -21.75 39.33
CA GLN A 235 4.34 -21.64 40.11
C GLN A 235 4.52 -20.76 41.36
N ALA A 236 3.39 -20.49 42.03
CA ALA A 236 3.21 -19.77 43.30
C ALA A 236 3.26 -18.23 43.20
N GLN A 237 2.38 -17.44 43.85
CA GLN A 237 1.20 -17.73 44.70
C GLN A 237 0.24 -16.50 44.65
N PRO A 238 -0.99 -16.55 45.17
CA PRO A 238 -1.93 -15.43 45.09
C PRO A 238 -1.76 -14.43 46.23
N GLU A 239 -1.80 -13.13 45.94
CA GLU A 239 -1.98 -12.07 46.94
C GLU A 239 -3.22 -11.21 46.67
N GLU A 240 -3.71 -10.65 47.77
CA GLU A 240 -5.06 -10.18 48.03
C GLU A 240 -5.52 -8.92 47.27
N ALA A 241 -6.84 -8.84 47.21
CA ALA A 241 -7.64 -7.69 46.86
C ALA A 241 -7.20 -6.36 47.52
N SER A 242 -6.78 -5.40 46.69
CA SER A 242 -6.98 -3.97 46.98
C SER A 242 -7.00 -3.16 45.68
N GLY A 243 -8.15 -2.59 45.30
CA GLY A 243 -8.31 -1.90 44.02
C GLY A 243 -9.71 -1.44 43.61
N LEU A 244 -10.74 -1.63 44.44
CA LEU A 244 -12.14 -1.27 44.12
C LEU A 244 -12.65 0.00 44.82
N GLN A 245 -11.75 0.89 45.25
CA GLN A 245 -12.11 2.06 46.06
C GLN A 245 -11.62 3.42 45.52
N ALA A 246 -11.27 3.51 44.24
CA ALA A 246 -10.77 4.72 43.59
C ALA A 246 -11.60 5.20 42.37
N ILE A 247 -12.85 4.72 42.22
CA ILE A 247 -13.77 5.15 41.14
C ILE A 247 -15.12 5.66 41.70
N GLN A 248 -15.18 5.94 43.01
CA GLN A 248 -16.41 6.37 43.72
C GLN A 248 -16.29 7.81 44.27
N GLU A 249 -15.46 8.68 43.67
CA GLU A 249 -15.30 10.08 44.11
C GLU A 249 -15.40 11.14 42.99
N SER A 250 -15.66 10.74 41.74
CA SER A 250 -15.78 11.67 40.60
C SER A 250 -17.22 12.03 40.22
N ALA A 251 -18.24 11.49 40.90
CA ALA A 251 -19.65 11.57 40.50
C ALA A 251 -20.52 12.59 41.27
N GLN A 252 -19.98 13.31 42.25
CA GLN A 252 -20.75 14.29 43.05
C GLN A 252 -20.32 15.76 42.86
N GLY A 253 -19.29 16.05 42.06
CA GLY A 253 -18.68 17.40 41.99
C GLY A 253 -19.26 18.39 40.98
N GLN A 254 -20.12 17.98 40.02
CA GLN A 254 -20.52 18.84 38.88
C GLN A 254 -22.04 19.02 38.69
N GLY A 255 -22.86 18.53 39.62
CA GLY A 255 -24.33 18.54 39.49
C GLY A 255 -25.06 19.79 39.99
N GLN A 256 -24.42 20.69 40.75
CA GLN A 256 -25.13 21.74 41.50
C GLN A 256 -24.92 23.19 41.03
N GLU A 257 -23.95 23.49 40.17
CA GLU A 257 -23.68 24.88 39.75
C GLU A 257 -24.58 25.36 38.60
N LYS A 258 -25.22 24.45 37.85
CA LYS A 258 -26.03 24.78 36.67
C LYS A 258 -27.54 24.98 36.95
N ALA A 259 -27.95 24.94 38.22
CA ALA A 259 -29.37 25.00 38.62
C ALA A 259 -29.76 26.31 39.36
N ARG A 260 -29.04 27.42 39.14
CA ARG A 260 -29.29 28.71 39.82
C ARG A 260 -29.31 29.94 38.89
N ALA A 261 -29.60 29.74 37.60
CA ALA A 261 -29.59 30.82 36.60
C ALA A 261 -30.93 31.10 35.89
N GLU A 262 -31.95 30.24 36.02
CA GLU A 262 -33.24 30.41 35.34
C GLU A 262 -34.44 30.23 36.29
N ALA A 263 -34.68 31.25 37.12
CA ALA A 263 -35.95 31.44 37.83
C ALA A 263 -36.10 32.91 38.30
N GLU A 264 -36.73 33.78 37.49
CA GLU A 264 -37.97 34.50 37.87
C GLU A 264 -38.49 35.40 36.72
N PRO A 265 -39.79 35.80 36.70
CA PRO A 265 -40.44 36.30 35.48
C PRO A 265 -41.17 37.66 35.56
N ARG A 266 -41.24 38.32 34.37
CA ARG A 266 -42.33 39.19 33.85
C ARG A 266 -42.58 40.63 34.38
N ALA A 267 -43.02 41.45 33.40
CA ALA A 267 -43.77 42.71 33.48
C ALA A 267 -42.96 43.97 33.87
N ASN A 268 -43.27 45.20 33.40
CA ASN A 268 -44.42 45.67 32.61
C ASN A 268 -44.10 46.99 31.84
N ALA A 269 -45.10 47.48 31.10
CA ALA A 269 -45.37 48.90 30.75
C ALA A 269 -44.73 49.52 29.49
N ALA A 270 -45.62 49.96 28.59
CA ALA A 270 -45.37 50.84 27.45
C ALA A 270 -45.38 52.33 27.86
N VAL A 271 -44.54 53.14 27.20
CA VAL A 271 -44.50 54.62 27.10
C VAL A 271 -43.64 54.93 25.85
N GLU A 272 -44.00 55.72 24.84
CA GLU A 272 -45.29 56.34 24.44
C GLU A 272 -45.30 56.48 22.88
N ALA A 273 -45.91 57.52 22.29
CA ALA A 273 -45.78 57.87 20.86
C ALA A 273 -45.50 59.37 20.66
N ALA A 274 -44.67 59.72 19.66
CA ALA A 274 -44.54 61.06 19.07
C ALA A 274 -43.92 60.94 17.67
#